data_AF-A0A5N5KA32-F1
#
_entry.id   AF-A0A5N5KA32-F1
#
_cell.length_a   1.000
_cell.length_b   1.000
_cell.length_c   1.000
_cell.angle_alpha   90.00
_cell.angle_beta   90.00
_cell.angle_gamma   90.00
#
_symmetry.space_group_name_H-M   'P 1'
#
loop_
_entity.id
_entity.type
_entity.pdbx_description
1 polymer ?
#
loop_
_entity_poly.entity_id
_entity_poly.type
_entity_poly.pdbx_seq_one_letter_code
_entity_poly.pdbx_strand_id
1 'polypeptide(L)'
;MGMRCSAVSLATRLQSVRMMVSWFLRVKPPFHRHLSVCSSSSHRAVIFDMFGVLIPSPLPKATEWEDENGVPRGTIGQAIRAGGNNNSWRKYMRGELGPEEFVEAFSRDCSQIAGFKVHTGSFHSALSSDSMSRPVTVMMDAVQCARAEGFKTAVLSNNFLLPGGKSYLPLDISLFDVIVESCRVGLCKPDLRIYQLCAERLGVSPHEVVFLDDLSFNVEAAVQLGMHGIMVRDPGLAVKELEQVLKVPLSGYRPGTLSVGLNWQLPMNQLTQYLKKATQLPLTDHIMSQSYLTDSTYLLICGQHRFVLKKKPSNEALQKEIRLLKALKEARVPVPSVIAQHEMSSNVLGTPFYLTLYCPGRVFTDHSIPGEDPQGKRDIYETMIKTLCQIHRVDLKTTGLENLRDPGDFMESEVKKWAQQFKANEIQPIPAVDRLIDWLLLHRPKHQRTTLLHGSFSLNNLVFDSETPDVRAVLGWSLSTVGDPLVDLASCCMPHFLPPVASTQRGRKFVPMGIPSAEEIFELYSKEMGLEYIPNWQFYMAFCFFRQAAILQTNYKTSFKGTTNTSEIEDIAHMAWDFATKEGFRIFNALPDQQVFQKNNDSTTIFYRKQARNLFCSLLCSTIRY
;
A
#
# COMPACT_ATOMS: atom_id res chain seq x y z
N MET A 1 24.70 -14.57 54.90
CA MET A 1 25.68 -13.71 54.21
C MET A 1 25.48 -13.93 52.71
N GLY A 2 24.84 -13.08 51.91
CA GLY A 2 24.73 -11.63 51.96
C GLY A 2 25.38 -11.07 50.70
N MET A 3 24.72 -11.18 49.54
CA MET A 3 25.04 -10.36 48.36
C MET A 3 23.77 -10.10 47.55
N ARG A 4 23.38 -8.82 47.56
CA ARG A 4 22.35 -8.21 46.73
C ARG A 4 22.78 -8.25 45.26
N CYS A 5 21.89 -8.69 44.36
CA CYS A 5 21.93 -8.32 42.95
C CYS A 5 20.51 -7.99 42.47
N SER A 6 20.26 -6.68 42.39
CA SER A 6 19.28 -5.92 41.61
C SER A 6 18.14 -6.66 40.87
N ALA A 7 16.93 -6.46 41.40
CA ALA A 7 15.65 -6.66 40.72
C ALA A 7 15.37 -5.58 39.63
N VAL A 8 16.31 -5.36 38.71
CA VAL A 8 16.23 -4.32 37.64
C VAL A 8 16.32 -4.91 36.22
N SER A 9 16.37 -6.24 36.07
CA SER A 9 16.60 -6.88 34.75
C SER A 9 15.34 -7.44 34.04
N LEU A 10 14.18 -7.53 34.70
CA LEU A 10 12.98 -8.11 34.09
C LEU A 10 11.96 -7.09 33.52
N ALA A 11 11.98 -5.84 33.98
CA ALA A 11 11.07 -4.80 33.47
C ALA A 11 11.56 -4.20 32.14
N THR A 12 12.87 -4.28 31.86
CA THR A 12 13.51 -3.66 30.68
C THR A 12 13.53 -4.56 29.44
N ARG A 13 13.10 -5.82 29.54
CA ARG A 13 12.91 -6.72 28.37
C ARG A 13 11.50 -6.73 27.82
N LEU A 14 10.53 -6.08 28.49
CA LEU A 14 9.15 -5.91 28.01
C LEU A 14 8.88 -4.55 27.37
N GLN A 15 9.87 -3.64 27.34
CA GLN A 15 9.78 -2.33 26.67
C GLN A 15 10.43 -2.30 25.27
N SER A 16 11.26 -3.28 24.92
CA SER A 16 11.96 -3.32 23.62
C SER A 16 11.17 -3.99 22.49
N VAL A 17 9.95 -4.49 22.78
CA VAL A 17 9.01 -5.06 21.78
C VAL A 17 7.96 -4.02 21.33
N ARG A 18 8.07 -2.77 21.81
CA ARG A 18 7.06 -1.71 21.62
C ARG A 18 7.37 -0.69 20.53
N MET A 19 8.40 -0.90 19.71
CA MET A 19 8.88 0.10 18.74
C MET A 19 9.20 -0.49 17.35
N MET A 20 8.48 -1.54 16.91
CA MET A 20 8.83 -2.24 15.67
C MET A 20 7.63 -2.86 14.92
N VAL A 21 6.49 -2.15 14.84
CA VAL A 21 5.22 -2.70 14.26
C VAL A 21 4.61 -1.79 13.19
N SER A 22 5.41 -1.08 12.38
CA SER A 22 4.91 -0.10 11.38
C SER A 22 5.08 -0.51 9.90
N TRP A 23 5.41 -1.77 9.59
CA TRP A 23 5.90 -2.12 8.23
C TRP A 23 5.09 -3.16 7.44
N PHE A 24 4.12 -3.83 8.05
CA PHE A 24 3.35 -4.89 7.39
C PHE A 24 2.34 -4.32 6.36
N LEU A 25 2.24 -4.92 5.17
CA LEU A 25 1.40 -4.51 4.02
C LEU A 25 1.49 -3.05 3.56
N ARG A 26 2.66 -2.44 3.69
CA ARG A 26 3.15 -1.65 2.57
C ARG A 26 3.85 -2.60 1.60
N VAL A 27 3.08 -3.29 0.75
CA VAL A 27 3.48 -3.25 -0.66
C VAL A 27 3.23 -1.80 -1.07
N LYS A 28 4.15 -0.92 -0.65
CA LYS A 28 4.40 0.23 -1.50
C LYS A 28 4.70 -0.37 -2.88
N PRO A 29 4.25 0.25 -4.00
CA PRO A 29 4.82 -0.07 -5.29
C PRO A 29 6.32 -0.19 -5.09
N PRO A 30 6.98 -1.23 -5.66
CA PRO A 30 8.31 -1.66 -5.25
C PRO A 30 9.09 -0.43 -4.83
N PHE A 31 9.43 -0.36 -3.54
CA PHE A 31 10.36 0.63 -3.05
C PHE A 31 11.72 0.29 -3.70
N HIS A 32 11.81 0.45 -5.02
CA HIS A 32 12.99 0.94 -5.65
C HIS A 32 13.29 2.21 -4.88
N ARG A 33 14.41 2.17 -4.15
CA ARG A 33 15.05 3.38 -3.69
C ARG A 33 14.94 4.38 -4.83
N HIS A 34 14.33 5.52 -4.52
CA HIS A 34 14.89 6.84 -4.72
C HIS A 34 16.30 6.79 -5.32
N LEU A 35 16.41 6.43 -6.60
CA LEU A 35 17.51 6.85 -7.44
C LEU A 35 17.16 8.27 -7.82
N SER A 36 17.29 9.13 -6.81
CA SER A 36 17.68 10.53 -6.91
C SER A 36 17.41 11.16 -8.28
N VAL A 37 16.17 11.61 -8.51
CA VAL A 37 15.97 12.84 -9.29
C VAL A 37 16.49 14.05 -8.48
N CYS A 38 16.74 13.89 -7.17
CA CYS A 38 17.54 14.80 -6.33
C CYS A 38 18.93 15.15 -6.89
N SER A 39 19.40 14.60 -8.02
CA SER A 39 20.69 15.01 -8.58
C SER A 39 20.61 16.36 -9.31
N SER A 40 19.43 16.93 -9.56
CA SER A 40 19.29 18.20 -10.31
C SER A 40 18.74 19.38 -9.50
N SER A 41 18.08 19.12 -8.36
CA SER A 41 17.57 20.14 -7.44
C SER A 41 18.34 20.12 -6.13
N SER A 42 18.66 21.30 -5.59
CA SER A 42 19.25 21.45 -4.26
C SER A 42 18.25 21.19 -3.13
N HIS A 43 16.96 21.03 -3.45
CA HIS A 43 15.89 20.79 -2.48
C HIS A 43 15.65 19.31 -2.26
N ARG A 44 15.26 18.95 -1.04
CA ARG A 44 14.97 17.58 -0.60
C ARG A 44 13.63 17.43 0.09
N ALA A 45 12.97 18.53 0.44
CA ALA A 45 11.69 18.50 1.11
C ALA A 45 10.78 19.66 0.67
N VAL A 46 9.47 19.42 0.79
CA VAL A 46 8.42 20.42 0.59
C VAL A 46 7.55 20.46 1.84
N ILE A 47 7.38 21.65 2.40
CA ILE A 47 6.54 21.91 3.56
C ILE A 47 5.35 22.74 3.09
N PHE A 48 4.14 22.26 3.39
CA PHE A 48 2.88 22.91 3.02
C PHE A 48 2.21 23.47 4.27
N ASP A 49 1.69 24.69 4.20
CA ASP A 49 0.61 25.08 5.10
C ASP A 49 -0.64 24.23 4.83
N MET A 50 -1.51 24.12 5.82
CA MET A 50 -2.79 23.45 5.66
C MET A 50 -3.84 24.40 5.09
N PHE A 51 -4.13 25.48 5.80
CA PHE A 51 -5.18 26.43 5.41
C PHE A 51 -4.71 27.32 4.25
N GLY A 52 -5.58 27.57 3.27
CA GLY A 52 -5.25 28.35 2.07
C GLY A 52 -4.36 27.64 1.05
N VAL A 53 -3.73 26.51 1.41
CA VAL A 53 -2.86 25.72 0.53
C VAL A 53 -3.45 24.34 0.27
N LEU A 54 -3.55 23.49 1.29
CA LEU A 54 -4.07 22.11 1.15
C LEU A 54 -5.59 22.03 1.33
N ILE A 55 -6.18 22.95 2.10
CA ILE A 55 -7.63 23.13 2.29
C ILE A 55 -7.97 24.63 2.19
N PRO A 56 -9.26 25.02 2.06
CA PRO A 56 -9.65 26.42 1.97
C PRO A 56 -9.14 27.29 3.11
N SER A 57 -8.89 28.56 2.81
CA SER A 57 -8.48 29.56 3.81
C SER A 57 -9.68 29.93 4.70
N PRO A 58 -9.49 30.15 6.02
CA PRO A 58 -10.57 30.57 6.92
C PRO A 58 -10.99 32.03 6.71
N LEU A 59 -10.18 32.87 6.05
CA LEU A 59 -10.46 34.31 5.91
C LEU A 59 -11.68 34.63 5.02
N PRO A 60 -11.84 34.02 3.82
CA PRO A 60 -13.08 34.16 3.06
C PRO A 60 -14.31 33.72 3.87
N LYS A 61 -14.18 32.59 4.60
CA LYS A 61 -15.28 32.06 5.42
C LYS A 61 -15.66 32.98 6.58
N ALA A 62 -14.68 33.66 7.17
CA ALA A 62 -14.92 34.71 8.14
C ALA A 62 -15.73 35.87 7.56
N THR A 63 -15.44 36.27 6.32
CA THR A 63 -16.16 37.38 5.66
C THR A 63 -17.59 36.99 5.32
N GLU A 64 -17.82 35.77 4.83
CA GLU A 64 -19.17 35.22 4.63
C GLU A 64 -19.96 35.20 5.94
N TRP A 65 -19.33 34.71 7.02
CA TRP A 65 -19.98 34.64 8.32
C TRP A 65 -20.31 36.03 8.88
N GLU A 66 -19.42 37.01 8.69
CA GLU A 66 -19.68 38.40 9.10
C GLU A 66 -20.93 38.96 8.42
N ASP A 67 -21.06 38.76 7.10
CA ASP A 67 -22.22 39.19 6.33
C ASP A 67 -23.52 38.52 6.80
N GLU A 68 -23.49 37.20 7.02
CA GLU A 68 -24.64 36.40 7.46
C GLU A 68 -25.13 36.78 8.87
N ASN A 69 -24.23 37.25 9.73
CA ASN A 69 -24.52 37.54 11.14
C ASN A 69 -24.61 39.04 11.43
N GLY A 70 -24.60 39.89 10.40
CA GLY A 70 -24.69 41.36 10.56
C GLY A 70 -23.49 41.98 11.29
N VAL A 71 -22.32 41.34 11.22
CA VAL A 71 -21.08 41.83 11.80
C VAL A 71 -20.33 42.67 10.76
N PRO A 72 -19.76 43.84 11.12
CA PRO A 72 -18.99 44.64 10.16
C PRO A 72 -17.86 43.83 9.52
N ARG A 73 -17.78 43.88 8.19
CA ARG A 73 -16.72 43.17 7.43
C ARG A 73 -15.33 43.52 7.95
N GLY A 74 -14.51 42.50 8.15
CA GLY A 74 -13.14 42.61 8.65
C GLY A 74 -13.01 42.60 10.17
N THR A 75 -14.11 42.48 10.94
CA THR A 75 -14.08 42.35 12.40
C THR A 75 -13.26 41.13 12.84
N ILE A 76 -13.55 39.95 12.29
CA ILE A 76 -12.85 38.69 12.57
C ILE A 76 -11.39 38.80 12.12
N GLY A 77 -11.16 39.31 10.90
CA GLY A 77 -9.81 39.51 10.37
C GLY A 77 -8.99 40.51 11.20
N GLN A 78 -9.63 41.50 11.82
CA GLN A 78 -9.02 42.42 12.77
C GLN A 78 -8.77 41.72 14.11
N ALA A 79 -9.72 40.94 14.65
CA ALA A 79 -9.54 40.19 15.90
C ALA A 79 -8.38 39.18 15.82
N ILE A 80 -8.18 38.56 14.65
CA ILE A 80 -7.04 37.67 14.37
C ILE A 80 -5.69 38.41 14.42
N ARG A 81 -5.67 39.70 14.07
CA ARG A 81 -4.44 40.51 13.94
C ARG A 81 -4.17 41.43 15.14
N ALA A 82 -5.22 41.96 15.75
CA ALA A 82 -5.16 42.88 16.88
C ALA A 82 -4.61 42.17 18.12
N GLY A 83 -3.82 42.87 18.95
CA GLY A 83 -3.25 42.31 20.19
C GLY A 83 -1.97 41.47 20.03
N GLY A 84 -1.46 41.32 18.81
CA GLY A 84 -0.17 40.66 18.55
C GLY A 84 -0.12 39.20 19.03
N ASN A 85 1.02 38.76 19.57
CA ASN A 85 1.23 37.36 19.99
C ASN A 85 0.30 36.86 21.10
N ASN A 86 -0.38 37.76 21.83
CA ASN A 86 -1.18 37.41 23.00
C ASN A 86 -2.70 37.48 22.77
N ASN A 87 -3.14 37.70 21.54
CA ASN A 87 -4.57 37.70 21.22
C ASN A 87 -5.19 36.30 21.36
N SER A 88 -6.51 36.25 21.56
CA SER A 88 -7.23 35.00 21.83
C SER A 88 -7.07 33.99 20.68
N TRP A 89 -7.03 34.45 19.42
CA TRP A 89 -6.77 33.61 18.26
C TRP A 89 -5.43 32.89 18.33
N ARG A 90 -4.32 33.61 18.56
CA ARG A 90 -2.99 33.00 18.62
C ARG A 90 -2.82 32.10 19.84
N LYS A 91 -3.43 32.45 20.98
CA LYS A 91 -3.46 31.56 22.15
C LYS A 91 -4.17 30.25 21.83
N TYR A 92 -5.30 30.31 21.13
CA TYR A 92 -6.02 29.13 20.67
C TYR A 92 -5.21 28.30 19.67
N MET A 93 -4.56 28.95 18.69
CA MET A 93 -3.66 28.26 17.76
C MET A 93 -2.46 27.61 18.46
N ARG A 94 -1.96 28.15 19.57
CA ARG A 94 -0.88 27.52 20.36
C ARG A 94 -1.38 26.47 21.35
N GLY A 95 -2.69 26.23 21.43
CA GLY A 95 -3.28 25.27 22.37
C GLY A 95 -3.29 25.76 23.82
N GLU A 96 -3.12 27.07 24.04
CA GLU A 96 -3.20 27.70 25.36
C GLU A 96 -4.65 27.91 25.83
N LEU A 97 -5.61 27.90 24.89
CA LEU A 97 -7.04 27.97 25.17
C LEU A 97 -7.74 26.72 24.66
N GLY A 98 -8.71 26.23 25.43
CA GLY A 98 -9.68 25.24 24.95
C GLY A 98 -10.71 25.85 23.97
N PRO A 99 -11.50 25.03 23.27
CA PRO A 99 -12.52 25.51 22.33
C PRO A 99 -13.55 26.45 22.96
N GLU A 100 -14.06 26.10 24.15
CA GLU A 100 -15.07 26.88 24.87
C GLU A 100 -14.49 28.23 25.33
N GLU A 101 -13.29 28.19 25.95
CA GLU A 101 -12.57 29.39 26.39
C GLU A 101 -12.22 30.32 25.22
N PHE A 102 -11.88 29.75 24.05
CA PHE A 102 -11.63 30.50 22.84
C PHE A 102 -12.90 31.20 22.35
N VAL A 103 -14.05 30.52 22.27
CA VAL A 103 -15.30 31.15 21.83
C VAL A 103 -15.66 32.33 22.71
N GLU A 104 -15.52 32.21 24.04
CA GLU A 104 -15.76 33.30 24.97
C GLU A 104 -14.78 34.47 24.81
N ALA A 105 -13.46 34.17 24.74
CA ALA A 105 -12.43 35.19 24.58
C ALA A 105 -12.54 35.90 23.22
N PHE A 106 -12.71 35.14 22.14
CA PHE A 106 -12.80 35.67 20.78
C PHE A 106 -14.11 36.45 20.55
N SER A 107 -15.21 36.04 21.18
CA SER A 107 -16.46 36.82 21.19
C SER A 107 -16.27 38.20 21.83
N ARG A 108 -15.51 38.28 22.93
CA ARG A 108 -15.18 39.57 23.57
C ARG A 108 -14.33 40.45 22.66
N ASP A 109 -13.27 39.89 22.06
CA ASP A 109 -12.40 40.62 21.13
C ASP A 109 -13.20 41.18 19.95
N CYS A 110 -14.06 40.35 19.33
CA CYS A 110 -14.91 40.79 18.22
C CYS A 110 -15.95 41.83 18.66
N SER A 111 -16.52 41.69 19.86
CA SER A 111 -17.50 42.65 20.38
C SER A 111 -16.88 44.03 20.61
N GLN A 112 -15.64 44.07 21.09
CA GLN A 112 -14.90 45.31 21.29
C GLN A 112 -14.60 46.02 19.95
N ILE A 113 -14.30 45.25 18.90
CA ILE A 113 -14.03 45.77 17.56
C ILE A 113 -15.32 46.27 16.89
N ALA A 114 -16.40 45.48 16.95
CA ALA A 114 -17.66 45.80 16.29
C ALA A 114 -18.46 46.89 17.02
N GLY A 115 -18.19 47.13 18.30
CA GLY A 115 -18.93 48.09 19.14
C GLY A 115 -20.27 47.58 19.67
N PHE A 116 -20.59 46.31 19.46
CA PHE A 116 -21.77 45.63 19.99
C PHE A 116 -21.47 44.16 20.28
N LYS A 117 -22.39 43.47 20.97
CA LYS A 117 -22.17 42.07 21.37
C LYS A 117 -22.16 41.13 20.16
N VAL A 118 -21.04 40.46 19.92
CA VAL A 118 -20.82 39.45 18.88
C VAL A 118 -20.63 38.08 19.54
N HIS A 119 -21.32 37.07 19.03
CA HIS A 119 -21.21 35.68 19.49
C HIS A 119 -20.57 34.81 18.40
N THR A 120 -19.36 34.30 18.64
CA THR A 120 -18.55 33.62 17.61
C THR A 120 -18.66 32.09 17.61
N GLY A 121 -19.59 31.51 18.37
CA GLY A 121 -19.76 30.05 18.43
C GLY A 121 -20.13 29.41 17.10
N SER A 122 -21.00 30.07 16.31
CA SER A 122 -21.34 29.63 14.95
C SER A 122 -20.16 29.75 13.98
N PHE A 123 -19.30 30.77 14.16
CA PHE A 123 -18.05 30.91 13.39
C PHE A 123 -17.07 29.78 13.71
N HIS A 124 -16.87 29.47 14.98
CA HIS A 124 -16.01 28.35 15.41
C HIS A 124 -16.47 27.02 14.79
N SER A 125 -17.78 26.77 14.78
CA SER A 125 -18.36 25.60 14.13
C SER A 125 -18.08 25.60 12.61
N ALA A 126 -18.19 26.77 11.96
CA ALA A 126 -17.96 26.93 10.53
C ALA A 126 -16.50 26.63 10.10
N LEU A 127 -15.51 26.85 10.98
CA LEU A 127 -14.10 26.51 10.71
C LEU A 127 -13.86 25.01 10.49
N SER A 128 -14.76 24.17 10.99
CA SER A 128 -14.72 22.70 10.84
C SER A 128 -15.82 22.13 9.93
N SER A 129 -16.46 22.97 9.14
CA SER A 129 -17.53 22.56 8.21
C SER A 129 -17.02 21.68 7.06
N ASP A 130 -17.93 20.96 6.41
CA ASP A 130 -17.62 20.14 5.21
C ASP A 130 -16.98 20.97 4.09
N SER A 131 -17.44 22.22 3.90
CA SER A 131 -16.83 23.13 2.92
C SER A 131 -15.37 23.46 3.23
N MET A 132 -15.00 23.55 4.52
CA MET A 132 -13.62 23.79 4.97
C MET A 132 -12.77 22.52 4.97
N SER A 133 -13.38 21.34 4.90
CA SER A 133 -12.70 20.05 4.95
C SER A 133 -12.29 19.52 3.57
N ARG A 134 -12.74 20.16 2.47
CA ARG A 134 -12.46 19.70 1.10
C ARG A 134 -11.02 20.01 0.70
N PRO A 135 -10.18 19.01 0.42
CA PRO A 135 -8.81 19.26 -0.01
C PRO A 135 -8.74 19.93 -1.39
N VAL A 136 -7.75 20.79 -1.58
CA VAL A 136 -7.45 21.44 -2.86
C VAL A 136 -6.78 20.41 -3.78
N THR A 137 -7.53 19.89 -4.76
CA THR A 137 -7.12 18.75 -5.58
C THR A 137 -5.75 18.93 -6.25
N VAL A 138 -5.49 20.08 -6.86
CA VAL A 138 -4.21 20.34 -7.56
C VAL A 138 -3.00 20.33 -6.60
N MET A 139 -3.19 20.76 -5.35
CA MET A 139 -2.14 20.73 -4.33
C MET A 139 -1.93 19.32 -3.80
N MET A 140 -3.01 18.56 -3.58
CA MET A 140 -2.91 17.16 -3.16
C MET A 140 -2.20 16.29 -4.21
N ASP A 141 -2.50 16.52 -5.49
CA ASP A 141 -1.79 15.88 -6.61
C ASP A 141 -0.28 16.23 -6.58
N ALA A 142 0.05 17.50 -6.32
CA ALA A 142 1.44 17.94 -6.20
C ALA A 142 2.16 17.30 -5.00
N VAL A 143 1.50 17.15 -3.84
CA VAL A 143 2.05 16.41 -2.68
C VAL A 143 2.38 14.98 -3.07
N GLN A 144 1.47 14.31 -3.76
CA GLN A 144 1.65 12.92 -4.17
C GLN A 144 2.78 12.77 -5.20
N CYS A 145 2.85 13.66 -6.20
CA CYS A 145 3.96 13.72 -7.15
C CYS A 145 5.30 13.96 -6.44
N ALA A 146 5.39 14.96 -5.56
CA ALA A 146 6.62 15.26 -4.84
C ALA A 146 7.12 14.05 -4.05
N ARG A 147 6.22 13.30 -3.41
CA ARG A 147 6.57 12.05 -2.70
C ARG A 147 7.06 10.97 -3.64
N ALA A 148 6.41 10.82 -4.78
CA ALA A 148 6.79 9.82 -5.78
C ALA A 148 8.19 10.08 -6.33
N GLU A 149 8.56 11.35 -6.49
CA GLU A 149 9.90 11.80 -6.88
C GLU A 149 10.93 11.70 -5.74
N GLY A 150 10.47 11.40 -4.52
CA GLY A 150 11.33 11.19 -3.36
C GLY A 150 11.62 12.41 -2.51
N PHE A 151 10.90 13.52 -2.72
CA PHE A 151 10.92 14.63 -1.78
C PHE A 151 10.23 14.22 -0.49
N LYS A 152 10.81 14.60 0.65
CA LYS A 152 10.10 14.53 1.93
C LYS A 152 8.99 15.57 1.94
N THR A 153 7.89 15.26 2.58
CA THR A 153 6.69 16.10 2.59
C THR A 153 6.24 16.35 4.01
N ALA A 154 5.86 17.58 4.34
CA ALA A 154 5.33 17.90 5.65
C ALA A 154 4.18 18.89 5.61
N VAL A 155 3.36 18.86 6.67
CA VAL A 155 2.40 19.92 6.99
C VAL A 155 2.96 20.73 8.16
N LEU A 156 2.98 22.05 8.00
CA LEU A 156 3.31 23.01 9.06
C LEU A 156 2.15 23.99 9.23
N SER A 157 1.28 23.73 10.20
CA SER A 157 0.00 24.42 10.32
C SER A 157 -0.15 25.17 11.65
N ASN A 158 -0.64 26.41 11.56
CA ASN A 158 -1.29 27.08 12.68
C ASN A 158 -2.67 26.45 12.87
N ASN A 159 -2.73 25.38 13.66
CA ASN A 159 -3.91 24.53 13.85
C ASN A 159 -4.49 24.68 15.25
N PHE A 160 -5.69 24.13 15.47
CA PHE A 160 -6.44 24.22 16.73
C PHE A 160 -7.02 22.88 17.17
N LEU A 161 -7.44 22.82 18.44
CA LEU A 161 -8.10 21.65 19.04
C LEU A 161 -9.61 21.77 18.92
N LEU A 162 -10.27 20.67 18.58
CA LEU A 162 -11.72 20.49 18.62
C LEU A 162 -12.17 20.08 20.04
N PRO A 163 -13.48 20.20 20.34
CA PRO A 163 -14.06 19.57 21.52
C PRO A 163 -13.64 18.09 21.61
N GLY A 164 -13.17 17.66 22.79
CA GLY A 164 -12.62 16.31 23.00
C GLY A 164 -11.13 16.15 22.70
N GLY A 165 -10.40 17.23 22.44
CA GLY A 165 -8.92 17.25 22.45
C GLY A 165 -8.23 16.69 21.20
N LYS A 166 -9.01 16.30 20.18
CA LYS A 166 -8.48 16.02 18.83
C LYS A 166 -8.18 17.34 18.12
N SER A 167 -7.16 17.36 17.27
CA SER A 167 -6.90 18.51 16.42
C SER A 167 -7.68 18.39 15.11
N TYR A 168 -8.00 19.52 14.49
CA TYR A 168 -8.69 19.55 13.21
C TYR A 168 -7.70 19.25 12.07
N LEU A 169 -7.78 18.06 11.47
CA LEU A 169 -6.83 17.63 10.44
C LEU A 169 -7.54 16.77 9.37
N PRO A 170 -8.32 17.39 8.45
CA PRO A 170 -9.11 16.69 7.43
C PRO A 170 -8.25 16.27 6.23
N LEU A 171 -7.08 15.67 6.49
CA LEU A 171 -6.10 15.26 5.47
C LEU A 171 -5.71 13.79 5.65
N ASP A 172 -5.36 13.13 4.55
CA ASP A 172 -4.71 11.83 4.61
C ASP A 172 -3.27 12.01 5.10
N ILE A 173 -3.06 11.75 6.40
CA ILE A 173 -1.77 11.86 7.07
C ILE A 173 -0.70 10.92 6.48
N SER A 174 -1.08 9.87 5.74
CA SER A 174 -0.14 8.93 5.13
C SER A 174 0.69 9.57 4.00
N LEU A 175 0.22 10.72 3.50
CA LEU A 175 0.86 11.56 2.50
C LEU A 175 1.90 12.51 3.10
N PHE A 176 2.19 12.47 4.40
CA PHE A 176 3.18 13.36 4.99
C PHE A 176 4.15 12.57 5.87
N ASP A 177 5.43 12.91 5.78
CA ASP A 177 6.47 12.30 6.61
C ASP A 177 6.51 12.96 7.99
N VAL A 178 6.14 14.24 8.05
CA VAL A 178 6.09 15.04 9.28
C VAL A 178 4.83 15.91 9.28
N ILE A 179 4.18 16.00 10.43
CA ILE A 179 3.09 16.95 10.69
C ILE A 179 3.47 17.75 11.94
N VAL A 180 3.49 19.07 11.82
CA VAL A 180 3.71 20.00 12.93
C VAL A 180 2.48 20.88 13.08
N GLU A 181 1.76 20.67 14.17
CA GLU A 181 0.56 21.42 14.53
C GLU A 181 0.88 22.38 15.67
N SER A 182 0.64 23.67 15.48
CA SER A 182 0.95 24.70 16.47
C SER A 182 0.35 24.42 17.85
N CYS A 183 -0.89 23.92 17.89
CA CYS A 183 -1.61 23.63 19.14
C CYS A 183 -1.03 22.45 19.94
N ARG A 184 -0.21 21.61 19.29
CA ARG A 184 0.46 20.47 19.93
C ARG A 184 1.85 20.83 20.44
N VAL A 185 2.50 21.80 19.80
CA VAL A 185 3.90 22.16 20.08
C VAL A 185 4.05 23.48 20.82
N GLY A 186 2.96 24.25 20.99
CA GLY A 186 2.98 25.53 21.71
C GLY A 186 3.69 26.67 20.96
N LEU A 187 3.91 26.52 19.65
CA LEU A 187 4.55 27.51 18.77
C LEU A 187 3.62 27.79 17.61
N CYS A 188 3.58 29.01 17.08
CA CYS A 188 2.79 29.36 15.90
C CYS A 188 3.62 30.14 14.89
N LYS A 189 3.41 29.89 13.59
CA LYS A 189 3.93 30.75 12.51
C LYS A 189 3.46 32.19 12.74
N PRO A 190 4.32 33.21 12.54
CA PRO A 190 5.64 33.16 11.90
C PRO A 190 6.85 32.97 12.86
N ASP A 191 6.69 32.39 14.06
CA ASP A 191 7.82 32.12 14.95
C ASP A 191 8.83 31.17 14.30
N LEU A 192 10.08 31.64 14.09
CA LEU A 192 11.13 30.90 13.40
C LEU A 192 11.37 29.49 13.98
N ARG A 193 11.13 29.30 15.29
CA ARG A 193 11.34 28.02 15.97
C ARG A 193 10.43 26.91 15.44
N ILE A 194 9.22 27.24 14.96
CA ILE A 194 8.29 26.22 14.45
C ILE A 194 8.74 25.66 13.09
N TYR A 195 9.35 26.50 12.25
CA TYR A 195 9.92 26.10 10.97
C TYR A 195 11.17 25.25 11.17
N GLN A 196 12.05 25.66 12.09
CA GLN A 196 13.25 24.89 12.48
C GLN A 196 12.86 23.51 13.01
N LEU A 197 11.86 23.43 13.89
CA LEU A 197 11.33 22.17 14.40
C LEU A 197 10.82 21.25 13.28
N CYS A 198 10.14 21.81 12.27
CA CYS A 198 9.65 21.04 11.13
C CYS A 198 10.81 20.50 10.26
N ALA A 199 11.82 21.33 9.98
CA ALA A 199 13.00 20.92 9.23
C ALA A 199 13.83 19.86 9.98
N GLU A 200 13.98 20.01 11.30
CA GLU A 200 14.67 19.04 12.17
C GLU A 200 13.96 17.69 12.17
N ARG A 201 12.63 17.66 12.36
CA ARG A 201 11.83 16.43 12.29
C ARG A 201 11.90 15.77 10.92
N LEU A 202 12.00 16.56 9.86
CA LEU A 202 12.23 16.06 8.51
C LEU A 202 13.66 15.55 8.30
N GLY A 203 14.63 15.94 9.14
CA GLY A 203 16.04 15.62 8.97
C GLY A 203 16.61 16.23 7.69
N VAL A 204 16.36 17.51 7.46
CA VAL A 204 16.88 18.32 6.33
C VAL A 204 17.30 19.70 6.83
N SER A 205 18.21 20.35 6.10
CA SER A 205 18.55 21.76 6.34
C SER A 205 17.43 22.67 5.80
N PRO A 206 17.13 23.82 6.43
CA PRO A 206 16.19 24.81 5.87
C PRO A 206 16.49 25.18 4.41
N HIS A 207 17.76 25.23 3.99
CA HIS A 207 18.15 25.52 2.60
C HIS A 207 17.75 24.43 1.58
N GLU A 208 17.39 23.23 2.06
CA GLU A 208 16.92 22.12 1.23
C GLU A 208 15.38 22.08 1.16
N VAL A 209 14.68 23.09 1.70
CA VAL A 209 13.22 23.09 1.86
C VAL A 209 12.56 24.13 0.96
N VAL A 210 11.48 23.71 0.28
CA VAL A 210 10.50 24.64 -0.29
C VAL A 210 9.30 24.74 0.65
N PHE A 211 8.87 25.96 1.00
CA PHE A 211 7.75 26.22 1.89
C PHE A 211 6.63 26.97 1.16
N LEU A 212 5.39 26.46 1.27
CA LEU A 212 4.20 27.04 0.64
C LEU A 212 3.22 27.54 1.71
N ASP A 213 2.77 28.78 1.60
CA ASP A 213 1.79 29.41 2.52
C ASP A 213 1.03 30.52 1.78
N ASP A 214 -0.23 30.77 2.14
CA ASP A 214 -1.05 31.84 1.54
C ASP A 214 -0.76 33.22 2.17
N LEU A 215 -0.10 33.26 3.32
CA LEU A 215 0.22 34.48 4.05
C LEU A 215 1.68 34.91 3.86
N SER A 216 1.89 36.10 3.28
CA SER A 216 3.24 36.59 2.93
C SER A 216 4.20 36.64 4.12
N PHE A 217 3.74 37.04 5.29
CA PHE A 217 4.58 37.12 6.49
C PHE A 217 5.04 35.74 6.99
N ASN A 218 4.29 34.66 6.72
CA ASN A 218 4.74 33.30 7.02
C ASN A 218 5.81 32.85 6.03
N VAL A 219 5.66 33.21 4.75
CA VAL A 219 6.65 32.93 3.69
C VAL A 219 7.95 33.68 3.98
N GLU A 220 7.87 34.97 4.31
CA GLU A 220 9.02 35.81 4.68
C GLU A 220 9.81 35.23 5.86
N ALA A 221 9.12 34.73 6.89
CA ALA A 221 9.76 34.08 8.03
C ALA A 221 10.48 32.77 7.67
N ALA A 222 9.91 31.96 6.76
CA ALA A 222 10.58 30.78 6.25
C ALA A 222 11.84 31.13 5.43
N VAL A 223 11.76 32.18 4.60
CA VAL A 223 12.88 32.68 3.79
C VAL A 223 14.01 33.22 4.68
N GLN A 224 13.70 33.86 5.82
CA GLN A 224 14.72 34.29 6.80
C GLN A 224 15.56 33.12 7.35
N LEU A 225 15.00 31.91 7.38
CA LEU A 225 15.74 30.70 7.77
C LEU A 225 16.48 30.04 6.61
N GLY A 226 16.35 30.57 5.40
CA GLY A 226 16.99 30.06 4.19
C GLY A 226 16.15 29.09 3.37
N MET A 227 14.87 28.89 3.69
CA MET A 227 13.95 28.10 2.87
C MET A 227 13.59 28.85 1.58
N HIS A 228 13.25 28.11 0.52
CA HIS A 228 12.65 28.67 -0.68
C HIS A 228 11.15 28.88 -0.43
N GLY A 229 10.69 30.12 -0.35
CA GLY A 229 9.29 30.44 -0.06
C GLY A 229 8.45 30.65 -1.32
N ILE A 230 7.28 30.02 -1.40
CA ILE A 230 6.29 30.22 -2.45
C ILE A 230 5.00 30.76 -1.82
N MET A 231 4.52 31.91 -2.31
CA MET A 231 3.27 32.51 -1.85
C MET A 231 2.09 31.96 -2.66
N VAL A 232 1.16 31.28 -1.99
CA VAL A 232 0.01 30.67 -2.64
C VAL A 232 -1.15 31.65 -2.74
N ARG A 233 -1.35 32.22 -3.94
CA ARG A 233 -2.55 33.01 -4.26
C ARG A 233 -3.52 32.25 -5.15
N ASP A 234 -2.96 31.55 -6.14
CA ASP A 234 -3.64 30.61 -7.00
C ASP A 234 -2.93 29.26 -6.88
N PRO A 235 -3.61 28.19 -6.46
CA PRO A 235 -2.99 26.88 -6.29
C PRO A 235 -2.35 26.33 -7.57
N GLY A 236 -2.94 26.59 -8.74
CA GLY A 236 -2.41 26.12 -10.02
C GLY A 236 -1.10 26.80 -10.42
N LEU A 237 -1.01 28.12 -10.24
CA LEU A 237 0.22 28.87 -10.47
C LEU A 237 1.31 28.53 -9.46
N ALA A 238 0.96 28.36 -8.19
CA ALA A 238 1.91 27.95 -7.15
C ALA A 238 2.49 26.55 -7.42
N VAL A 239 1.68 25.62 -7.92
CA VAL A 239 2.19 24.30 -8.34
C VAL A 239 3.15 24.42 -9.53
N LYS A 240 2.88 25.27 -10.53
CA LYS A 240 3.81 25.52 -11.64
C LYS A 240 5.14 26.13 -11.18
N GLU A 241 5.09 27.04 -10.21
CA GLU A 241 6.30 27.60 -9.60
C GLU A 241 7.07 26.51 -8.84
N LEU A 242 6.37 25.67 -8.07
CA LEU A 242 6.97 24.53 -7.39
C LEU A 242 7.61 23.53 -8.37
N GLU A 243 7.00 23.25 -9.52
CA GLU A 243 7.56 22.42 -10.60
C GLU A 243 8.89 23.00 -11.11
N GLN A 244 8.98 24.32 -11.27
CA GLN A 244 10.22 25.00 -11.72
C GLN A 244 11.34 24.88 -10.68
N VAL A 245 11.00 25.02 -9.38
CA VAL A 245 11.95 24.93 -8.27
C VAL A 245 12.46 23.50 -8.06
N LEU A 246 11.55 22.52 -8.11
CA LEU A 246 11.87 21.12 -7.89
C LEU A 246 12.42 20.43 -9.16
N LYS A 247 12.18 21.01 -10.34
CA LYS A 247 12.55 20.46 -11.65
C LYS A 247 11.94 19.09 -11.92
N VAL A 248 10.72 18.88 -11.44
CA VAL A 248 9.92 17.66 -11.65
C VAL A 248 8.48 18.03 -11.99
N PRO A 249 7.74 17.22 -12.78
CA PRO A 249 6.32 17.43 -12.98
C PRO A 249 5.54 17.10 -11.70
N LEU A 250 4.66 18.00 -11.29
CA LEU A 250 3.82 17.89 -10.09
C LEU A 250 2.33 17.77 -10.43
N SER A 251 2.05 17.44 -11.68
CA SER A 251 0.71 17.20 -12.20
C SER A 251 0.63 15.83 -12.85
N GLY A 252 -0.58 15.26 -12.90
CA GLY A 252 -0.82 13.98 -13.54
C GLY A 252 -0.37 12.76 -12.74
N TYR A 253 -0.13 12.91 -11.43
CA TYR A 253 0.14 11.78 -10.54
C TYR A 253 -0.93 10.70 -10.69
N ARG A 254 -0.49 9.45 -10.82
CA ARG A 254 -1.38 8.29 -10.77
C ARG A 254 -0.95 7.43 -9.60
N PRO A 255 -1.81 7.21 -8.59
CA PRO A 255 -1.52 6.33 -7.48
C PRO A 255 -0.96 4.99 -7.96
N GLY A 256 0.16 4.56 -7.37
CA GLY A 256 0.85 3.32 -7.74
C GLY A 256 1.83 3.43 -8.90
N THR A 257 1.97 4.59 -9.56
CA THR A 257 2.97 4.83 -10.62
C THR A 257 4.12 5.71 -10.12
N LEU A 258 5.26 5.62 -10.82
CA LEU A 258 6.44 6.45 -10.61
C LEU A 258 6.78 7.20 -11.91
N SER A 259 7.30 8.42 -11.78
CA SER A 259 7.77 9.21 -12.92
C SER A 259 9.03 8.60 -13.51
N VAL A 260 9.12 8.60 -14.84
CA VAL A 260 10.24 7.99 -15.57
C VAL A 260 11.51 8.84 -15.41
N GLY A 261 12.44 8.39 -14.56
CA GLY A 261 13.77 8.99 -14.46
C GLY A 261 14.58 8.87 -15.76
N LEU A 262 15.61 9.70 -15.93
CA LEU A 262 16.45 9.79 -17.14
C LEU A 262 16.93 8.42 -17.68
N ASN A 263 17.28 7.48 -16.80
CA ASN A 263 17.80 6.16 -17.16
C ASN A 263 16.72 5.15 -17.60
N TRP A 264 15.45 5.50 -17.42
CA TRP A 264 14.29 4.65 -17.74
C TRP A 264 13.45 5.22 -18.88
N GLN A 265 13.92 6.32 -19.49
CA GLN A 265 13.25 6.92 -20.64
C GLN A 265 13.24 5.93 -21.79
N LEU A 266 12.03 5.60 -22.25
CA LEU A 266 11.89 4.85 -23.48
C LEU A 266 12.35 5.75 -24.66
N PRO A 267 12.96 5.20 -25.72
CA PRO A 267 13.27 5.94 -26.93
C PRO A 267 11.97 6.36 -27.64
N MET A 268 11.42 7.50 -27.20
CA MET A 268 10.06 7.92 -27.53
C MET A 268 9.83 8.09 -29.02
N ASN A 269 10.85 8.51 -29.79
CA ASN A 269 10.73 8.64 -31.24
C ASN A 269 10.49 7.29 -31.92
N GLN A 270 11.29 6.28 -31.58
CA GLN A 270 11.17 4.92 -32.13
C GLN A 270 9.85 4.27 -31.68
N LEU A 271 9.50 4.44 -30.41
CA LEU A 271 8.25 3.92 -29.85
C LEU A 271 7.02 4.57 -30.49
N THR A 272 7.04 5.89 -30.74
CA THR A 272 5.94 6.60 -31.40
C THR A 272 5.76 6.12 -32.84
N GLN A 273 6.86 5.95 -33.59
CA GLN A 273 6.80 5.39 -34.94
C GLN A 273 6.23 3.96 -34.95
N TYR A 274 6.67 3.13 -34.01
CA TYR A 274 6.14 1.78 -33.84
C TYR A 274 4.64 1.80 -33.52
N LEU A 275 4.19 2.62 -32.58
CA LEU A 275 2.78 2.74 -32.20
C LEU A 275 1.89 3.19 -33.35
N LYS A 276 2.34 4.18 -34.14
CA LYS A 276 1.62 4.63 -35.35
C LYS A 276 1.40 3.48 -36.33
N LYS A 277 2.45 2.69 -36.59
CA LYS A 277 2.36 1.54 -37.48
C LYS A 277 1.51 0.40 -36.90
N ALA A 278 1.64 0.12 -35.61
CA ALA A 278 1.05 -1.05 -34.99
C ALA A 278 -0.43 -0.88 -34.62
N THR A 279 -0.88 0.34 -34.29
CA THR A 279 -2.25 0.59 -33.81
C THR A 279 -3.19 1.14 -34.88
N GLN A 280 -2.67 1.73 -35.96
CA GLN A 280 -3.45 2.46 -36.98
C GLN A 280 -4.37 3.57 -36.42
N LEU A 281 -4.20 3.96 -35.14
CA LEU A 281 -4.97 5.03 -34.51
C LEU A 281 -4.44 6.41 -34.93
N PRO A 282 -5.29 7.46 -34.94
CA PRO A 282 -4.87 8.84 -35.15
C PRO A 282 -4.15 9.36 -33.90
N LEU A 283 -2.96 8.81 -33.66
CA LEU A 283 -2.08 9.21 -32.58
C LEU A 283 -1.54 10.61 -32.90
N THR A 284 -1.73 11.56 -31.99
CA THR A 284 -0.98 12.83 -32.02
C THR A 284 0.51 12.53 -32.18
N ASP A 285 1.24 13.40 -32.87
CA ASP A 285 2.62 13.15 -33.29
C ASP A 285 3.60 12.84 -32.15
N HIS A 286 3.20 13.03 -30.89
CA HIS A 286 4.00 12.77 -29.70
C HIS A 286 3.21 12.00 -28.62
N ILE A 287 3.89 11.06 -27.97
CA ILE A 287 3.46 10.53 -26.67
C ILE A 287 3.67 11.65 -25.64
N MET A 288 2.61 12.06 -24.96
CA MET A 288 2.65 13.24 -24.09
C MET A 288 3.21 12.93 -22.70
N SER A 289 3.08 11.69 -22.24
CA SER A 289 3.60 11.29 -20.92
C SER A 289 3.82 9.79 -20.83
N GLN A 290 4.80 9.42 -20.02
CA GLN A 290 5.08 8.04 -19.60
C GLN A 290 5.21 7.98 -18.09
N SER A 291 4.61 6.97 -17.46
CA SER A 291 4.86 6.59 -16.07
C SER A 291 5.04 5.08 -15.99
N TYR A 292 5.76 4.58 -14.98
CA TYR A 292 5.98 3.15 -14.81
C TYR A 292 5.35 2.62 -13.52
N LEU A 293 4.88 1.37 -13.60
CA LEU A 293 4.35 0.62 -12.45
C LEU A 293 5.43 -0.32 -11.88
N THR A 294 6.23 -0.90 -12.78
CA THR A 294 7.42 -1.71 -12.50
C THR A 294 8.50 -1.39 -13.53
N ASP A 295 9.74 -1.86 -13.33
CA ASP A 295 10.84 -1.80 -14.31
C ASP A 295 10.47 -2.27 -15.74
N SER A 296 9.42 -3.08 -15.83
CA SER A 296 8.94 -3.78 -17.02
C SER A 296 7.54 -3.35 -17.47
N THR A 297 6.82 -2.49 -16.74
CA THR A 297 5.43 -2.10 -17.09
C THR A 297 5.26 -0.57 -17.11
N TYR A 298 4.84 -0.04 -18.25
CA TYR A 298 4.77 1.40 -18.53
C TYR A 298 3.37 1.79 -19.00
N LEU A 299 2.83 2.90 -18.49
CA LEU A 299 1.66 3.57 -19.01
C LEU A 299 2.09 4.61 -20.04
N LEU A 300 1.56 4.52 -21.26
CA LEU A 300 1.80 5.45 -22.35
C LEU A 300 0.52 6.23 -22.65
N ILE A 301 0.63 7.56 -22.74
CA ILE A 301 -0.50 8.44 -23.07
C ILE A 301 -0.23 9.16 -24.39
N CYS A 302 -1.11 8.98 -25.36
CA CYS A 302 -1.05 9.65 -26.66
C CYS A 302 -2.41 10.29 -26.97
N GLY A 303 -2.49 11.62 -26.81
CA GLY A 303 -3.75 12.34 -26.90
C GLY A 303 -4.78 11.79 -25.89
N GLN A 304 -5.91 11.32 -26.39
CA GLN A 304 -6.97 10.70 -25.59
C GLN A 304 -6.76 9.20 -25.34
N HIS A 305 -5.82 8.56 -26.05
CA HIS A 305 -5.59 7.13 -25.95
C HIS A 305 -4.55 6.80 -24.87
N ARG A 306 -4.80 5.70 -24.14
CA ARG A 306 -3.91 5.18 -23.09
C ARG A 306 -3.58 3.73 -23.35
N PHE A 307 -2.30 3.39 -23.24
CA PHE A 307 -1.78 2.06 -23.50
C PHE A 307 -0.92 1.58 -22.34
N VAL A 308 -0.89 0.28 -22.10
CA VAL A 308 0.06 -0.34 -21.17
C VAL A 308 1.06 -1.15 -21.97
N LEU A 309 2.34 -0.79 -21.86
CA LEU A 309 3.48 -1.49 -22.43
C LEU A 309 4.10 -2.39 -21.38
N LYS A 310 4.31 -3.67 -21.72
CA LYS A 310 4.99 -4.63 -20.84
C LYS A 310 6.20 -5.25 -21.53
N LYS A 311 7.40 -4.95 -21.02
CA LYS A 311 8.66 -5.55 -21.45
C LYS A 311 8.78 -7.00 -20.96
N LYS A 312 9.56 -7.79 -21.70
CA LYS A 312 9.81 -9.21 -21.44
C LYS A 312 11.30 -9.52 -21.52
N PRO A 313 11.77 -10.53 -20.76
CA PRO A 313 13.18 -10.90 -20.76
C PRO A 313 13.61 -11.61 -22.05
N SER A 314 12.68 -12.29 -22.74
CA SER A 314 12.96 -13.00 -24.00
C SER A 314 11.72 -13.07 -24.90
N ASN A 315 11.94 -13.43 -26.17
CA ASN A 315 10.85 -13.63 -27.14
C ASN A 315 9.95 -14.82 -26.73
N GLU A 316 10.52 -15.88 -26.15
CA GLU A 316 9.76 -17.03 -25.68
C GLU A 316 8.83 -16.65 -24.52
N ALA A 317 9.31 -15.84 -23.58
CA ALA A 317 8.50 -15.33 -22.47
C ALA A 317 7.38 -14.40 -22.97
N LEU A 318 7.66 -13.60 -24.02
CA LEU A 318 6.66 -12.77 -24.69
C LEU A 318 5.56 -13.63 -25.33
N GLN A 319 5.94 -14.61 -26.16
CA GLN A 319 5.00 -15.47 -26.87
C GLN A 319 4.15 -16.31 -25.90
N LYS A 320 4.75 -16.82 -24.82
CA LYS A 320 4.02 -17.58 -23.79
C LYS A 320 2.90 -16.74 -23.16
N GLU A 321 3.19 -15.51 -22.73
CA GLU A 321 2.18 -14.66 -22.08
C GLU A 321 1.11 -14.18 -23.06
N ILE A 322 1.47 -13.85 -24.30
CA ILE A 322 0.48 -13.43 -25.31
C ILE A 322 -0.45 -14.57 -25.70
N ARG A 323 0.09 -15.79 -25.88
CA ARG A 323 -0.73 -16.98 -26.15
C ARG A 323 -1.73 -17.22 -25.03
N LEU A 324 -1.30 -17.10 -23.78
CA LEU A 324 -2.15 -17.21 -22.61
C LEU A 324 -3.26 -16.13 -22.60
N LEU A 325 -2.90 -14.86 -22.77
CA LEU A 325 -3.89 -13.76 -22.75
C LEU A 325 -4.93 -13.89 -23.87
N LYS A 326 -4.52 -14.33 -25.07
CA LYS A 326 -5.46 -14.60 -26.18
C LYS A 326 -6.42 -15.74 -25.85
N ALA A 327 -5.88 -16.87 -25.38
CA ALA A 327 -6.68 -18.03 -24.97
C ALA A 327 -7.68 -17.69 -23.85
N LEU A 328 -7.26 -16.93 -22.85
CA LEU A 328 -8.11 -16.45 -21.76
C LEU A 328 -9.25 -15.55 -22.27
N LYS A 329 -8.94 -14.64 -23.20
CA LYS A 329 -9.94 -13.77 -23.81
C LYS A 329 -10.98 -14.57 -24.60
N GLU A 330 -10.55 -15.58 -25.36
CA GLU A 330 -11.45 -16.51 -26.07
C GLU A 330 -12.34 -17.31 -25.10
N ALA A 331 -11.77 -17.73 -23.97
CA ALA A 331 -12.49 -18.36 -22.86
C ALA A 331 -13.33 -17.39 -22.02
N ARG A 332 -13.45 -16.12 -22.45
CA ARG A 332 -14.21 -15.04 -21.81
C ARG A 332 -13.74 -14.64 -20.41
N VAL A 333 -12.54 -15.03 -20.00
CA VAL A 333 -11.91 -14.51 -18.77
C VAL A 333 -11.56 -13.04 -19.00
N PRO A 334 -11.93 -12.12 -18.08
CA PRO A 334 -11.66 -10.70 -18.26
C PRO A 334 -10.15 -10.45 -18.18
N VAL A 335 -9.50 -10.23 -19.32
CA VAL A 335 -8.06 -9.92 -19.42
C VAL A 335 -7.82 -8.74 -20.35
N PRO A 336 -6.72 -7.99 -20.16
CA PRO A 336 -6.37 -6.90 -21.07
C PRO A 336 -6.20 -7.42 -22.50
N SER A 337 -6.75 -6.68 -23.46
CA SER A 337 -6.62 -7.02 -24.88
C SER A 337 -5.25 -6.62 -25.40
N VAL A 338 -4.47 -7.60 -25.86
CA VAL A 338 -3.21 -7.36 -26.57
C VAL A 338 -3.51 -6.76 -27.93
N ILE A 339 -2.99 -5.57 -28.19
CA ILE A 339 -3.19 -4.84 -29.47
C ILE A 339 -1.98 -4.90 -30.39
N ALA A 340 -0.78 -5.05 -29.82
CA ALA A 340 0.46 -5.10 -30.57
C ALA A 340 1.55 -5.84 -29.78
N GLN A 341 2.51 -6.41 -30.50
CA GLN A 341 3.66 -7.12 -29.94
C GLN A 341 4.91 -6.80 -30.75
N HIS A 342 6.06 -6.74 -30.08
CA HIS A 342 7.35 -6.51 -30.71
C HIS A 342 8.35 -7.54 -30.19
N GLU A 343 8.84 -8.36 -31.10
CA GLU A 343 9.95 -9.27 -30.83
C GLU A 343 11.29 -8.56 -31.03
N MET A 344 12.35 -9.06 -30.41
CA MET A 344 13.69 -8.49 -30.47
C MET A 344 14.40 -8.75 -31.82
N SER A 345 13.73 -8.47 -32.94
CA SER A 345 14.31 -8.48 -34.29
C SER A 345 14.76 -7.09 -34.76
N SER A 346 14.25 -6.03 -34.14
CA SER A 346 14.70 -4.66 -34.36
C SER A 346 14.84 -3.86 -33.06
N ASN A 347 15.70 -2.85 -33.07
CA ASN A 347 16.11 -2.11 -31.88
C ASN A 347 15.11 -1.01 -31.47
N VAL A 348 13.84 -1.36 -31.22
CA VAL A 348 12.84 -0.39 -30.75
C VAL A 348 13.04 -0.07 -29.27
N LEU A 349 13.10 -1.08 -28.39
CA LEU A 349 13.32 -0.90 -26.94
C LEU A 349 14.47 -1.75 -26.39
N GLY A 350 15.27 -2.38 -27.26
CA GLY A 350 16.33 -3.33 -26.89
C GLY A 350 15.83 -4.58 -26.15
N THR A 351 14.51 -4.75 -26.02
CA THR A 351 13.86 -5.87 -25.32
C THR A 351 12.52 -6.16 -26.01
N PRO A 352 12.05 -7.42 -26.00
CA PRO A 352 10.71 -7.75 -26.48
C PRO A 352 9.64 -7.16 -25.57
N PHE A 353 8.50 -6.77 -26.14
CA PHE A 353 7.38 -6.20 -25.38
C PHE A 353 6.03 -6.43 -26.07
N TYR A 354 4.95 -6.26 -25.32
CA TYR A 354 3.61 -6.14 -25.88
C TYR A 354 2.88 -4.92 -25.35
N LEU A 355 1.82 -4.55 -26.06
CA LEU A 355 0.94 -3.45 -25.74
C LEU A 355 -0.48 -3.93 -25.53
N THR A 356 -1.14 -3.34 -24.55
CA THR A 356 -2.57 -3.49 -24.31
C THR A 356 -3.24 -2.13 -24.22
N LEU A 357 -4.54 -2.10 -24.44
CA LEU A 357 -5.34 -0.94 -24.07
C LEU A 357 -5.36 -0.79 -22.55
N TYR A 358 -5.23 0.44 -22.07
CA TYR A 358 -5.43 0.73 -20.65
C TYR A 358 -6.87 0.39 -20.25
N CYS A 359 -7.02 -0.40 -19.20
CA CYS A 359 -8.31 -0.74 -18.63
C CYS A 359 -8.59 0.20 -17.45
N PRO A 360 -9.49 1.21 -17.60
CA PRO A 360 -9.86 2.07 -16.49
C PRO A 360 -10.67 1.29 -15.46
N GLY A 361 -10.37 1.51 -14.18
CA GLY A 361 -11.08 0.84 -13.09
C GLY A 361 -10.44 1.07 -11.71
N ARG A 362 -11.10 0.52 -10.68
CA ARG A 362 -10.63 0.51 -9.29
C ARG A 362 -9.72 -0.71 -9.07
N VAL A 363 -8.64 -0.52 -8.32
CA VAL A 363 -7.77 -1.62 -7.88
C VAL A 363 -7.63 -1.51 -6.36
N PHE A 364 -8.00 -2.56 -5.65
CA PHE A 364 -7.92 -2.57 -4.19
C PHE A 364 -6.62 -3.25 -3.75
N THR A 365 -5.71 -2.45 -3.19
CA THR A 365 -4.45 -2.93 -2.61
C THR A 365 -4.59 -3.27 -1.13
N ASP A 366 -5.52 -2.63 -0.43
CA ASP A 366 -5.89 -2.92 0.95
C ASP A 366 -7.04 -3.93 0.99
N HIS A 367 -6.79 -5.10 1.55
CA HIS A 367 -7.77 -6.18 1.69
C HIS A 367 -8.94 -5.82 2.64
N SER A 368 -8.85 -4.75 3.43
CA SER A 368 -9.95 -4.25 4.24
C SER A 368 -10.99 -3.44 3.44
N ILE A 369 -10.65 -3.08 2.20
CA ILE A 369 -11.46 -2.32 1.25
C ILE A 369 -12.03 -1.05 1.92
N PRO A 370 -11.18 -0.07 2.25
CA PRO A 370 -11.62 1.15 2.91
C PRO A 370 -12.54 1.96 1.98
N GLY A 371 -13.61 2.53 2.54
CA GLY A 371 -14.58 3.35 1.81
C GLY A 371 -15.83 2.61 1.33
N GLU A 372 -15.81 1.27 1.29
CA GLU A 372 -16.99 0.46 0.97
C GLU A 372 -17.80 0.12 2.24
N ASP A 373 -19.12 0.00 2.08
CA ASP A 373 -20.02 -0.48 3.14
C ASP A 373 -19.93 -2.02 3.29
N PRO A 374 -20.53 -2.63 4.33
CA PRO A 374 -20.44 -4.08 4.53
C PRO A 374 -20.95 -4.93 3.36
N GLN A 375 -21.97 -4.46 2.62
CA GLN A 375 -22.50 -5.22 1.50
C GLN A 375 -21.57 -5.12 0.28
N GLY A 376 -21.08 -3.93 -0.03
CA GLY A 376 -20.12 -3.70 -1.13
C GLY A 376 -18.83 -4.51 -0.92
N LYS A 377 -18.34 -4.63 0.32
CA LYS A 377 -17.21 -5.51 0.65
C LYS A 377 -17.49 -6.97 0.31
N ARG A 378 -18.69 -7.46 0.66
CA ARG A 378 -19.10 -8.84 0.38
C ARG A 378 -19.19 -9.08 -1.12
N ASP A 379 -19.81 -8.16 -1.85
CA ASP A 379 -20.00 -8.25 -3.31
C ASP A 379 -18.66 -8.27 -4.06
N ILE A 380 -17.68 -7.46 -3.63
CA ILE A 380 -16.32 -7.45 -4.20
C ILE A 380 -15.63 -8.79 -3.99
N TYR A 381 -15.69 -9.36 -2.78
CA TYR A 381 -15.08 -10.65 -2.48
C TYR A 381 -15.78 -11.81 -3.21
N GLU A 382 -17.12 -11.79 -3.28
CA GLU A 382 -17.87 -12.77 -4.05
C GLU A 382 -17.50 -12.72 -5.54
N THR A 383 -17.35 -11.52 -6.10
CA THR A 383 -16.94 -11.36 -7.50
C THR A 383 -15.50 -11.83 -7.72
N MET A 384 -14.58 -11.53 -6.80
CA MET A 384 -13.21 -12.05 -6.82
C MET A 384 -13.19 -13.58 -6.90
N ILE A 385 -13.98 -14.27 -6.07
CA ILE A 385 -14.04 -15.73 -6.05
C ILE A 385 -14.72 -16.29 -7.30
N LYS A 386 -15.78 -15.65 -7.82
CA LYS A 386 -16.41 -16.02 -9.09
C LYS A 386 -15.44 -15.90 -10.26
N THR A 387 -14.64 -14.82 -10.31
CA THR A 387 -13.58 -14.66 -11.31
C THR A 387 -12.51 -15.75 -11.20
N LEU A 388 -12.10 -16.13 -9.98
CA LEU A 388 -11.17 -17.24 -9.79
C LEU A 388 -11.75 -18.57 -10.32
N CYS A 389 -13.02 -18.86 -10.00
CA CYS A 389 -13.71 -20.05 -10.52
C CYS A 389 -13.79 -20.03 -12.05
N GLN A 390 -14.01 -18.86 -12.65
CA GLN A 390 -14.00 -18.69 -14.10
C GLN A 390 -12.65 -19.08 -14.72
N ILE A 391 -11.54 -18.68 -14.09
CA ILE A 391 -10.18 -19.07 -14.51
C ILE A 391 -10.00 -20.57 -14.40
N HIS A 392 -10.40 -21.18 -13.28
CA HIS A 392 -10.23 -22.61 -13.04
C HIS A 392 -11.12 -23.50 -13.92
N ARG A 393 -12.21 -22.96 -14.48
CA ARG A 393 -13.10 -23.64 -15.44
C ARG A 393 -12.61 -23.57 -16.89
N VAL A 394 -11.53 -22.85 -17.18
CA VAL A 394 -10.96 -22.79 -18.53
C VAL A 394 -10.57 -24.20 -18.98
N ASP A 395 -11.14 -24.64 -20.11
CA ASP A 395 -10.82 -25.93 -20.71
C ASP A 395 -9.44 -25.85 -21.37
N LEU A 396 -8.46 -26.49 -20.72
CA LEU A 396 -7.06 -26.51 -21.13
C LEU A 396 -6.82 -27.13 -22.52
N LYS A 397 -7.68 -28.07 -22.94
CA LYS A 397 -7.55 -28.75 -24.24
C LYS A 397 -8.02 -27.83 -25.35
N THR A 398 -9.22 -27.27 -25.22
CA THR A 398 -9.78 -26.37 -26.24
C THR A 398 -8.97 -25.09 -26.42
N THR A 399 -8.37 -24.60 -25.33
CA THR A 399 -7.49 -23.42 -25.34
C THR A 399 -6.03 -23.73 -25.71
N GLY A 400 -5.67 -25.01 -25.81
CA GLY A 400 -4.29 -25.46 -26.08
C GLY A 400 -3.28 -25.02 -25.01
N LEU A 401 -3.73 -24.91 -23.75
CA LEU A 401 -2.93 -24.53 -22.57
C LEU A 401 -2.47 -25.74 -21.74
N GLU A 402 -2.85 -26.96 -22.12
CA GLU A 402 -2.46 -28.22 -21.46
C GLU A 402 -0.94 -28.40 -21.30
N ASN A 403 -0.15 -27.86 -22.23
CA ASN A 403 1.32 -28.00 -22.27
C ASN A 403 2.06 -26.84 -21.58
N LEU A 404 1.39 -26.07 -20.71
CA LEU A 404 2.06 -25.00 -19.95
C LEU A 404 3.07 -25.52 -18.91
N ARG A 405 3.00 -26.81 -18.58
CA ARG A 405 3.85 -27.50 -17.62
C ARG A 405 4.13 -28.92 -18.11
N ASP A 406 5.30 -29.46 -17.75
CA ASP A 406 5.62 -30.87 -17.93
C ASP A 406 4.71 -31.80 -17.10
N PRO A 407 4.45 -33.03 -17.59
CA PRO A 407 3.69 -34.04 -16.85
C PRO A 407 4.34 -34.42 -15.51
N GLY A 408 3.52 -34.73 -14.49
CA GLY A 408 3.98 -35.26 -13.19
C GLY A 408 3.28 -34.63 -11.99
N ASP A 409 3.73 -34.97 -10.78
CA ASP A 409 3.21 -34.45 -9.50
C ASP A 409 3.46 -32.93 -9.41
N PHE A 410 2.37 -32.15 -9.46
CA PHE A 410 2.41 -30.68 -9.46
C PHE A 410 2.97 -30.15 -8.16
N MET A 411 2.45 -30.61 -7.02
CA MET A 411 2.92 -30.16 -5.72
C MET A 411 4.37 -30.52 -5.47
N GLU A 412 4.84 -31.70 -5.90
CA GLU A 412 6.26 -32.05 -5.77
C GLU A 412 7.17 -31.08 -6.55
N SER A 413 6.78 -30.79 -7.79
CA SER A 413 7.54 -29.93 -8.70
C SER A 413 7.62 -28.50 -8.17
N GLU A 414 6.50 -27.96 -7.70
CA GLU A 414 6.44 -26.60 -7.15
C GLU A 414 7.21 -26.50 -5.82
N VAL A 415 7.08 -27.46 -4.91
CA VAL A 415 7.85 -27.45 -3.65
C VAL A 415 9.35 -27.48 -3.93
N LYS A 416 9.81 -28.36 -4.84
CA LYS A 416 11.23 -28.43 -5.24
C LYS A 416 11.73 -27.14 -5.85
N LYS A 417 10.98 -26.55 -6.78
CA LYS A 417 11.31 -25.28 -7.43
C LYS A 417 11.47 -24.14 -6.43
N TRP A 418 10.50 -23.96 -5.53
CA TRP A 418 10.56 -22.88 -4.53
C TRP A 418 11.63 -23.14 -3.46
N ALA A 419 11.91 -24.40 -3.13
CA ALA A 419 13.03 -24.76 -2.24
C ALA A 419 14.38 -24.41 -2.88
N GLN A 420 14.57 -24.72 -4.16
CA GLN A 420 15.77 -24.33 -4.91
C GLN A 420 15.91 -22.81 -4.97
N GLN A 421 14.83 -22.08 -5.26
CA GLN A 421 14.84 -20.62 -5.29
C GLN A 421 15.15 -20.01 -3.91
N PHE A 422 14.56 -20.56 -2.85
CA PHE A 422 14.85 -20.13 -1.48
C PHE A 422 16.34 -20.31 -1.18
N LYS A 423 16.89 -21.51 -1.42
CA LYS A 423 18.30 -21.82 -1.15
C LYS A 423 19.29 -21.02 -2.00
N ALA A 424 19.00 -20.81 -3.28
CA ALA A 424 19.83 -19.97 -4.15
C ALA A 424 19.91 -18.51 -3.67
N ASN A 425 18.89 -18.05 -2.94
CA ASN A 425 18.81 -16.71 -2.38
C ASN A 425 18.99 -16.67 -0.85
N GLU A 426 19.49 -17.75 -0.24
CA GLU A 426 19.64 -17.85 1.21
C GLU A 426 20.56 -16.74 1.75
N ILE A 427 20.03 -15.96 2.70
CA ILE A 427 20.76 -14.88 3.37
C ILE A 427 21.34 -15.41 4.68
N GLN A 428 20.51 -16.12 5.45
CA GLN A 428 20.89 -16.83 6.67
C GLN A 428 20.10 -18.14 6.77
N PRO A 429 20.61 -19.16 7.49
CA PRO A 429 19.86 -20.39 7.73
C PRO A 429 18.57 -20.11 8.51
N ILE A 430 17.44 -20.58 7.99
CA ILE A 430 16.13 -20.53 8.68
C ILE A 430 15.65 -21.98 8.89
N PRO A 431 15.95 -22.60 10.05
CA PRO A 431 15.62 -24.02 10.28
C PRO A 431 14.14 -24.37 10.16
N ALA A 432 13.25 -23.39 10.35
CA ALA A 432 11.81 -23.57 10.14
C ALA A 432 11.47 -23.87 8.68
N VAL A 433 12.15 -23.21 7.74
CA VAL A 433 11.94 -23.42 6.30
C VAL A 433 12.48 -24.77 5.86
N ASP A 434 13.64 -25.19 6.35
CA ASP A 434 14.20 -26.51 6.03
C ASP A 434 13.25 -27.64 6.46
N ARG A 435 12.73 -27.57 7.69
CA ARG A 435 11.73 -28.54 8.18
C ARG A 435 10.44 -28.50 7.36
N LEU A 436 10.02 -27.31 6.92
CA LEU A 436 8.82 -27.12 6.15
C LEU A 436 8.95 -27.73 4.75
N ILE A 437 10.12 -27.60 4.10
CA ILE A 437 10.41 -28.23 2.80
C ILE A 437 10.26 -29.75 2.92
N ASP A 438 10.91 -30.35 3.92
CA ASP A 438 10.82 -31.81 4.16
C ASP A 438 9.38 -32.24 4.42
N TRP A 439 8.65 -31.48 5.23
CA TRP A 439 7.26 -31.77 5.57
C TRP A 439 6.34 -31.68 4.34
N LEU A 440 6.48 -30.62 3.53
CA LEU A 440 5.69 -30.41 2.31
C LEU A 440 5.94 -31.51 1.28
N LEU A 441 7.18 -31.98 1.14
CA LEU A 441 7.49 -33.09 0.25
C LEU A 441 6.89 -34.41 0.73
N LEU A 442 6.80 -34.64 2.03
CA LEU A 442 6.27 -35.89 2.59
C LEU A 442 4.73 -35.95 2.63
N HIS A 443 4.06 -34.80 2.80
CA HIS A 443 2.61 -34.73 3.07
C HIS A 443 1.77 -34.24 1.89
N ARG A 444 2.26 -34.44 0.66
CA ARG A 444 1.58 -33.97 -0.55
C ARG A 444 0.18 -34.61 -0.70
N PRO A 445 -0.82 -33.86 -1.16
CA PRO A 445 -2.12 -34.39 -1.55
C PRO A 445 -1.98 -35.51 -2.59
N LYS A 446 -2.61 -36.66 -2.33
CA LYS A 446 -2.62 -37.82 -3.23
C LYS A 446 -3.45 -37.59 -4.49
N HIS A 447 -4.51 -36.80 -4.39
CA HIS A 447 -5.39 -36.45 -5.49
C HIS A 447 -5.22 -34.98 -5.78
N GLN A 448 -4.75 -34.66 -6.98
CA GLN A 448 -4.55 -33.30 -7.46
C GLN A 448 -5.38 -33.12 -8.71
N ARG A 449 -5.97 -31.92 -8.86
CA ARG A 449 -6.67 -31.53 -10.08
C ARG A 449 -5.73 -30.76 -11.00
N THR A 450 -6.08 -30.74 -12.28
CA THR A 450 -5.29 -30.08 -13.31
C THR A 450 -6.13 -28.97 -13.92
N THR A 451 -5.89 -27.75 -13.47
CA THR A 451 -6.59 -26.53 -13.91
C THR A 451 -5.58 -25.44 -14.27
N LEU A 452 -6.02 -24.41 -15.00
CA LEU A 452 -5.21 -23.22 -15.19
C LEU A 452 -5.08 -22.48 -13.86
N LEU A 453 -3.86 -22.22 -13.42
CA LEU A 453 -3.56 -21.39 -12.26
C LEU A 453 -3.08 -20.02 -12.72
N HIS A 454 -3.59 -18.98 -12.09
CA HIS A 454 -3.05 -17.63 -12.17
C HIS A 454 -1.67 -17.55 -11.47
N GLY A 455 -1.50 -18.25 -10.35
CA GLY A 455 -0.22 -18.40 -9.64
C GLY A 455 0.05 -17.33 -8.58
N SER A 456 -0.50 -16.13 -8.73
CA SER A 456 -0.46 -15.07 -7.70
C SER A 456 -1.79 -14.33 -7.63
N PHE A 457 -2.91 -15.06 -7.60
CA PHE A 457 -4.24 -14.44 -7.62
C PHE A 457 -4.53 -13.76 -6.28
N SER A 458 -4.92 -12.48 -6.36
CA SER A 458 -5.18 -11.63 -5.20
C SER A 458 -5.94 -10.38 -5.63
N LEU A 459 -6.56 -9.70 -4.66
CA LEU A 459 -7.41 -8.53 -4.90
C LEU A 459 -6.70 -7.39 -5.67
N ASN A 460 -5.41 -7.18 -5.42
CA ASN A 460 -4.59 -6.17 -6.09
C ASN A 460 -4.28 -6.48 -7.57
N ASN A 461 -4.61 -7.68 -8.05
CA ASN A 461 -4.47 -8.09 -9.45
C ASN A 461 -5.80 -7.96 -10.22
N LEU A 462 -6.86 -7.47 -9.60
CA LEU A 462 -8.16 -7.26 -10.22
C LEU A 462 -8.40 -5.78 -10.48
N VAL A 463 -8.77 -5.46 -11.72
CA VAL A 463 -9.30 -4.16 -12.11
C VAL A 463 -10.82 -4.26 -12.09
N PHE A 464 -11.42 -3.65 -11.08
CA PHE A 464 -12.86 -3.53 -10.93
C PHE A 464 -13.40 -2.35 -11.73
N ASP A 465 -14.66 -2.43 -12.13
CA ASP A 465 -15.38 -1.29 -12.68
C ASP A 465 -15.45 -0.12 -11.68
N SER A 466 -15.61 1.11 -12.18
CA SER A 466 -15.64 2.31 -11.33
C SER A 466 -16.87 2.41 -10.44
N GLU A 467 -17.99 1.83 -10.88
CA GLU A 467 -19.29 1.97 -10.22
C GLU A 467 -19.82 0.62 -9.71
N THR A 468 -19.43 -0.48 -10.34
CA THR A 468 -19.91 -1.83 -10.03
C THR A 468 -18.79 -2.72 -9.49
N PRO A 469 -19.10 -3.83 -8.78
CA PRO A 469 -18.10 -4.80 -8.32
C PRO A 469 -17.60 -5.72 -9.45
N ASP A 470 -17.95 -5.46 -10.71
CA ASP A 470 -17.57 -6.29 -11.85
C ASP A 470 -16.07 -6.19 -12.16
N VAL A 471 -15.43 -7.33 -12.45
CA VAL A 471 -14.01 -7.36 -12.85
C VAL A 471 -13.89 -7.10 -14.35
N ARG A 472 -13.22 -6.01 -14.71
CA ARG A 472 -12.89 -5.65 -16.10
C ARG A 472 -11.61 -6.32 -16.61
N ALA A 473 -10.65 -6.57 -15.73
CA ALA A 473 -9.41 -7.25 -16.09
C ALA A 473 -8.72 -7.94 -14.90
N VAL A 474 -8.18 -9.14 -15.15
CA VAL A 474 -7.24 -9.86 -14.29
C VAL A 474 -5.82 -9.61 -14.81
N LEU A 475 -4.96 -9.07 -13.96
CA LEU A 475 -3.57 -8.73 -14.21
C LEU A 475 -2.64 -9.73 -13.50
N GLY A 476 -1.34 -9.74 -13.82
CA GLY A 476 -0.36 -10.47 -13.00
C GLY A 476 -0.05 -11.92 -13.41
N TRP A 477 -0.32 -12.29 -14.66
CA TRP A 477 -0.14 -13.65 -15.20
C TRP A 477 1.32 -14.18 -15.32
N SER A 478 2.32 -13.52 -14.74
CA SER A 478 3.74 -13.94 -14.91
C SER A 478 4.07 -15.27 -14.23
N LEU A 479 3.29 -15.68 -13.23
CA LEU A 479 3.46 -16.93 -12.49
C LEU A 479 2.45 -18.00 -12.90
N SER A 480 1.68 -17.77 -13.97
CA SER A 480 0.64 -18.69 -14.43
C SER A 480 1.21 -20.05 -14.81
N THR A 481 0.51 -21.11 -14.45
CA THR A 481 0.90 -22.49 -14.73
C THR A 481 -0.33 -23.39 -14.76
N VAL A 482 -0.15 -24.70 -14.90
CA VAL A 482 -1.22 -25.69 -14.78
C VAL A 482 -0.97 -26.54 -13.54
N GLY A 483 -1.99 -26.69 -12.70
CA GLY A 483 -1.89 -27.38 -11.43
C GLY A 483 -3.17 -27.42 -10.62
N ASP A 484 -3.02 -27.68 -9.33
CA ASP A 484 -4.14 -27.82 -8.41
C ASP A 484 -4.74 -26.46 -8.03
N PRO A 485 -6.04 -26.22 -8.30
CA PRO A 485 -6.69 -24.93 -8.07
C PRO A 485 -6.69 -24.48 -6.61
N LEU A 486 -6.51 -25.41 -5.67
CA LEU A 486 -6.49 -25.09 -4.25
C LEU A 486 -5.28 -24.23 -3.86
N VAL A 487 -4.23 -24.18 -4.67
CA VAL A 487 -3.09 -23.26 -4.46
C VAL A 487 -3.51 -21.80 -4.64
N ASP A 488 -4.25 -21.48 -5.69
CA ASP A 488 -4.71 -20.09 -5.90
C ASP A 488 -5.78 -19.70 -4.88
N LEU A 489 -6.68 -20.63 -4.53
CA LEU A 489 -7.67 -20.40 -3.47
C LEU A 489 -7.01 -20.17 -2.11
N ALA A 490 -6.00 -20.97 -1.75
CA ALA A 490 -5.24 -20.77 -0.52
C ALA A 490 -4.52 -19.42 -0.51
N SER A 491 -3.93 -19.03 -1.65
CA SER A 491 -3.32 -17.71 -1.82
C SER A 491 -4.30 -16.56 -1.56
N CYS A 492 -5.57 -16.70 -1.95
CA CYS A 492 -6.62 -15.69 -1.70
C CYS A 492 -6.91 -15.51 -0.20
N CYS A 493 -6.83 -16.58 0.58
CA CYS A 493 -7.17 -16.54 2.00
C CYS A 493 -5.99 -16.14 2.89
N MET A 494 -4.75 -16.16 2.38
CA MET A 494 -3.55 -15.76 3.14
C MET A 494 -3.72 -14.45 3.92
N PRO A 495 -4.29 -13.36 3.35
CA PRO A 495 -4.46 -12.09 4.06
C PRO A 495 -5.26 -12.18 5.37
N HIS A 496 -6.17 -13.16 5.51
CA HIS A 496 -6.95 -13.36 6.74
C HIS A 496 -6.12 -13.86 7.93
N PHE A 497 -4.95 -14.44 7.65
CA PHE A 497 -4.08 -15.03 8.66
C PHE A 497 -2.83 -14.19 8.92
N LEU A 498 -2.58 -13.16 8.10
CA LEU A 498 -1.51 -12.21 8.33
C LEU A 498 -1.87 -11.28 9.52
N PRO A 499 -0.88 -10.86 10.33
CA PRO A 499 -1.12 -9.91 11.42
C PRO A 499 -1.77 -8.62 10.91
N PRO A 500 -2.73 -8.04 11.65
CA PRO A 500 -3.30 -6.75 11.28
C PRO A 500 -2.20 -5.68 11.26
N VAL A 501 -2.13 -4.95 10.16
CA VAL A 501 -1.24 -3.79 10.00
C VAL A 501 -1.65 -2.69 10.97
N ALA A 502 -0.69 -1.90 11.44
CA ALA A 502 -0.86 -0.80 12.40
C ALA A 502 -1.83 0.33 12.02
N SER A 503 -2.56 0.23 10.90
CA SER A 503 -3.73 1.07 10.61
C SER A 503 -5.04 0.55 11.25
N THR A 504 -5.07 -0.70 11.73
CA THR A 504 -6.21 -1.22 12.50
C THR A 504 -5.95 -1.05 13.99
N GLN A 505 -6.85 -0.33 14.64
CA GLN A 505 -6.77 0.02 16.04
C GLN A 505 -6.39 -1.18 16.92
N ARG A 506 -5.26 -1.03 17.62
CA ARG A 506 -4.79 -1.79 18.80
C ARG A 506 -5.69 -2.96 19.24
N GLY A 507 -5.23 -4.19 19.02
CA GLY A 507 -5.51 -5.32 19.91
C GLY A 507 -6.92 -5.92 19.91
N ARG A 508 -7.80 -5.54 18.99
CA ARG A 508 -9.06 -6.26 18.73
C ARG A 508 -8.95 -7.00 17.40
N LYS A 509 -9.29 -8.29 17.37
CA LYS A 509 -9.61 -9.01 16.12
C LYS A 509 -10.87 -8.37 15.52
N PHE A 510 -10.69 -7.25 14.83
CA PHE A 510 -11.76 -6.62 14.08
C PHE A 510 -11.89 -7.41 12.78
N VAL A 511 -12.80 -8.38 12.72
CA VAL A 511 -13.26 -8.89 11.43
C VAL A 511 -14.01 -7.73 10.80
N PRO A 512 -13.51 -7.09 9.72
CA PRO A 512 -14.19 -5.95 9.16
C PRO A 512 -15.56 -6.42 8.69
N MET A 513 -16.62 -5.86 9.28
CA MET A 513 -18.01 -6.18 8.92
C MET A 513 -18.16 -6.19 7.39
N GLY A 514 -18.65 -7.30 6.83
CA GLY A 514 -18.86 -7.47 5.39
C GLY A 514 -17.77 -8.23 4.63
N ILE A 515 -16.59 -8.47 5.21
CA ILE A 515 -15.57 -9.31 4.58
C ILE A 515 -15.83 -10.78 4.91
N PRO A 516 -15.97 -11.68 3.90
CA PRO A 516 -16.17 -13.09 4.13
C PRO A 516 -15.02 -13.73 4.93
N SER A 517 -15.33 -14.66 5.83
CA SER A 517 -14.29 -15.47 6.48
C SER A 517 -13.60 -16.40 5.47
N ALA A 518 -12.47 -17.01 5.86
CA ALA A 518 -11.81 -18.01 5.02
C ALA A 518 -12.76 -19.19 4.72
N GLU A 519 -13.57 -19.59 5.70
CA GLU A 519 -14.60 -20.62 5.59
C GLU A 519 -15.70 -20.22 4.59
N GLU A 520 -16.22 -18.99 4.69
CA GLU A 520 -17.20 -18.48 3.72
C GLU A 520 -16.62 -18.43 2.29
N ILE A 521 -15.34 -18.06 2.14
CA ILE A 521 -14.64 -18.10 0.83
C ILE A 521 -14.60 -19.54 0.27
N PHE A 522 -14.38 -20.55 1.11
CA PHE A 522 -14.41 -21.95 0.68
C PHE A 522 -15.79 -22.41 0.29
N GLU A 523 -16.82 -22.01 1.04
CA GLU A 523 -18.20 -22.36 0.73
C GLU A 523 -18.61 -21.75 -0.61
N LEU A 524 -18.26 -20.48 -0.84
CA LEU A 524 -18.49 -19.81 -2.13
C LEU A 524 -17.76 -20.53 -3.27
N TYR A 525 -16.47 -20.80 -3.11
CA TYR A 525 -15.69 -21.49 -4.13
C TYR A 525 -16.19 -22.91 -4.39
N SER A 526 -16.50 -23.66 -3.34
CA SER A 526 -17.02 -25.04 -3.42
C SER A 526 -18.37 -25.07 -4.12
N LYS A 527 -19.29 -24.17 -3.75
CA LYS A 527 -20.60 -24.04 -4.40
C LYS A 527 -20.47 -23.73 -5.89
N GLU A 528 -19.63 -22.77 -6.24
CA GLU A 528 -19.38 -22.44 -7.64
C GLU A 528 -18.75 -23.64 -8.37
N MET A 529 -17.71 -24.25 -7.84
CA MET A 529 -17.01 -25.35 -8.52
C MET A 529 -17.69 -26.71 -8.41
N GLY A 530 -18.87 -26.79 -7.76
CA GLY A 530 -19.62 -28.04 -7.55
C GLY A 530 -18.89 -29.05 -6.67
N LEU A 531 -18.23 -28.58 -5.61
CA LEU A 531 -17.45 -29.39 -4.68
C LEU A 531 -18.21 -29.60 -3.38
N GLU A 532 -18.21 -30.83 -2.87
CA GLU A 532 -18.80 -31.13 -1.56
C GLU A 532 -17.93 -30.64 -0.40
N TYR A 533 -16.60 -30.73 -0.53
CA TYR A 533 -15.64 -30.25 0.46
C TYR A 533 -14.25 -30.01 -0.13
N ILE A 534 -13.42 -29.23 0.58
CA ILE A 534 -12.02 -28.95 0.21
C ILE A 534 -11.07 -29.81 1.06
N PRO A 535 -10.37 -30.79 0.48
CA PRO A 535 -9.40 -31.62 1.21
C PRO A 535 -8.08 -30.89 1.44
N ASN A 536 -7.34 -31.30 2.49
CA ASN A 536 -5.94 -30.92 2.74
C ASN A 536 -5.69 -29.40 2.77
N TRP A 537 -6.68 -28.62 3.21
CA TRP A 537 -6.64 -27.16 3.25
C TRP A 537 -5.36 -26.62 3.93
N GLN A 538 -5.02 -27.19 5.09
CA GLN A 538 -3.86 -26.76 5.87
C GLN A 538 -2.54 -26.97 5.09
N PHE A 539 -2.46 -28.00 4.24
CA PHE A 539 -1.28 -28.23 3.38
C PHE A 539 -1.11 -27.09 2.36
N TYR A 540 -2.17 -26.71 1.64
CA TYR A 540 -2.08 -25.66 0.63
C TYR A 540 -1.74 -24.30 1.26
N MET A 541 -2.29 -23.98 2.44
CA MET A 541 -1.89 -22.79 3.19
C MET A 541 -0.42 -22.81 3.60
N ALA A 542 0.07 -23.93 4.14
CA ALA A 542 1.49 -24.08 4.48
C ALA A 542 2.39 -23.87 3.25
N PHE A 543 2.00 -24.44 2.10
CA PHE A 543 2.70 -24.23 0.83
C PHE A 543 2.68 -22.77 0.36
N CYS A 544 1.53 -22.08 0.43
CA CYS A 544 1.43 -20.70 -0.01
C CYS A 544 2.27 -19.74 0.86
N PHE A 545 2.31 -19.96 2.19
CA PHE A 545 3.21 -19.20 3.06
C PHE A 545 4.69 -19.53 2.81
N PHE A 546 5.03 -20.81 2.56
CA PHE A 546 6.39 -21.20 2.15
C PHE A 546 6.83 -20.46 0.88
N ARG A 547 5.97 -20.46 -0.15
CA ARG A 547 6.21 -19.74 -1.40
C ARG A 547 6.42 -18.25 -1.15
N GLN A 548 5.61 -17.64 -0.28
CA GLN A 548 5.75 -16.22 0.07
C GLN A 548 7.08 -15.91 0.75
N ALA A 549 7.56 -16.79 1.64
CA ALA A 549 8.88 -16.66 2.26
C ALA A 549 10.01 -16.70 1.21
N ALA A 550 9.92 -17.58 0.22
CA ALA A 550 10.89 -17.67 -0.87
C ALA A 550 10.90 -16.44 -1.78
N ILE A 551 9.72 -15.87 -2.09
CA ILE A 551 9.59 -14.62 -2.85
C ILE A 551 10.24 -13.47 -2.07
N LEU A 552 9.91 -13.31 -0.79
CA LEU A 552 10.49 -12.25 0.04
C LEU A 552 12.01 -12.36 0.11
N GLN A 553 12.55 -13.54 0.37
CA GLN A 553 13.99 -13.76 0.40
C GLN A 553 14.68 -13.37 -0.92
N THR A 554 14.09 -13.76 -2.06
CA THR A 554 14.60 -13.37 -3.39
C THR A 554 14.62 -11.84 -3.53
N ASN A 555 13.50 -11.19 -3.21
CA ASN A 555 13.38 -9.74 -3.29
C ASN A 555 14.40 -9.02 -2.39
N TYR A 556 14.62 -9.51 -1.16
CA TYR A 556 15.63 -8.98 -0.25
C TYR A 556 17.04 -9.06 -0.83
N LYS A 557 17.45 -10.21 -1.37
CA LYS A 557 18.79 -10.39 -1.95
C LYS A 557 19.02 -9.50 -3.18
N THR A 558 17.99 -9.30 -4.00
CA THR A 558 18.05 -8.42 -5.18
C THR A 558 17.95 -6.92 -4.84
N SER A 559 17.52 -6.59 -3.61
CA SER A 559 17.40 -5.21 -3.16
C SER A 559 18.74 -4.68 -2.65
N PHE A 560 19.22 -3.55 -3.17
CA PHE A 560 20.49 -2.89 -2.83
C PHE A 560 20.61 -2.38 -1.36
N LYS A 561 19.69 -2.75 -0.46
CA LYS A 561 19.71 -2.39 0.96
C LYS A 561 20.43 -3.46 1.77
N GLY A 562 21.69 -3.22 2.10
CA GLY A 562 22.43 -3.90 3.17
C GLY A 562 21.91 -3.58 4.58
N THR A 563 20.60 -3.73 4.82
CA THR A 563 20.02 -3.73 6.17
C THR A 563 19.16 -4.98 6.32
N THR A 564 19.76 -5.98 6.96
CA THR A 564 19.18 -7.28 7.32
C THR A 564 18.04 -7.06 8.32
N ASN A 565 16.79 -7.25 7.87
CA ASN A 565 15.70 -7.55 8.79
C ASN A 565 15.01 -8.85 8.34
N THR A 566 15.59 -9.98 8.73
CA THR A 566 15.14 -11.34 8.42
C THR A 566 13.90 -11.76 9.21
N SER A 567 13.45 -10.94 10.16
CA SER A 567 12.29 -11.22 11.01
C SER A 567 11.01 -11.48 10.21
N GLU A 568 10.77 -10.76 9.11
CA GLU A 568 9.56 -10.95 8.29
C GLU A 568 9.54 -12.32 7.59
N ILE A 569 10.70 -12.79 7.10
CA ILE A 569 10.82 -14.11 6.47
C ILE A 569 10.60 -15.20 7.53
N GLU A 570 11.16 -15.01 8.73
CA GLU A 570 11.01 -15.93 9.86
C GLU A 570 9.55 -16.00 10.34
N ASP A 571 8.87 -14.86 10.51
CA ASP A 571 7.46 -14.80 10.91
C ASP A 571 6.56 -15.56 9.93
N ILE A 572 6.77 -15.36 8.62
CA ILE A 572 6.02 -16.07 7.58
C ILE A 572 6.36 -17.56 7.57
N ALA A 573 7.61 -17.94 7.76
CA ALA A 573 8.01 -19.35 7.88
C ALA A 573 7.40 -20.02 9.11
N HIS A 574 7.28 -19.30 10.23
CA HIS A 574 6.61 -19.78 11.44
C HIS A 574 5.11 -19.98 11.22
N MET A 575 4.42 -19.02 10.58
CA MET A 575 3.01 -19.19 10.20
C MET A 575 2.81 -20.40 9.30
N ALA A 576 3.69 -20.61 8.31
CA ALA A 576 3.65 -21.78 7.45
C ALA A 576 3.80 -23.09 8.24
N TRP A 577 4.71 -23.12 9.23
CA TRP A 577 4.93 -24.25 10.11
C TRP A 577 3.73 -24.56 11.01
N ASP A 578 2.99 -23.54 11.47
CA ASP A 578 1.78 -23.72 12.26
C ASP A 578 0.68 -24.44 11.46
N PHE A 579 0.52 -24.09 10.17
CA PHE A 579 -0.40 -24.79 9.27
C PHE A 579 0.05 -26.24 9.01
N ALA A 580 1.35 -26.46 8.76
CA ALA A 580 1.91 -27.80 8.60
C ALA A 580 1.67 -28.67 9.84
N THR A 581 1.83 -28.09 11.04
CA THR A 581 1.60 -28.80 12.31
C THR A 581 0.12 -29.17 12.48
N LYS A 582 -0.81 -28.25 12.19
CA LYS A 582 -2.26 -28.53 12.23
C LYS A 582 -2.66 -29.67 11.28
N GLU A 583 -2.09 -29.69 10.08
CA GLU A 583 -2.34 -30.78 9.13
C GLU A 583 -1.78 -32.11 9.62
N GLY A 584 -0.57 -32.10 10.20
CA GLY A 584 0.01 -33.28 10.84
C GLY A 584 -0.90 -33.87 11.92
N PHE A 585 -1.51 -33.02 12.75
CA PHE A 585 -2.50 -33.46 13.75
C PHE A 585 -3.76 -34.06 13.11
N ARG A 586 -4.29 -33.46 12.04
CA ARG A 586 -5.44 -34.01 11.32
C ARG A 586 -5.14 -35.40 10.75
N ILE A 587 -3.97 -35.57 10.13
CA ILE A 587 -3.52 -36.85 9.58
C ILE A 587 -3.35 -37.88 10.69
N PHE A 588 -2.70 -37.51 11.80
CA PHE A 588 -2.53 -38.40 12.95
C PHE A 588 -3.88 -38.88 13.52
N ASN A 589 -4.83 -37.97 13.71
CA ASN A 589 -6.17 -38.30 14.23
C ASN A 589 -7.02 -39.14 13.27
N ALA A 590 -6.69 -39.14 11.97
CA ALA A 590 -7.37 -39.94 10.96
C ALA A 590 -6.78 -41.35 10.79
N LEU A 591 -5.67 -41.68 11.48
CA LEU A 591 -5.09 -43.02 11.46
C LEU A 591 -5.95 -43.98 12.31
N PRO A 592 -6.28 -45.19 11.81
CA PRO A 592 -6.95 -46.20 12.62
C PRO A 592 -6.11 -46.55 13.87
N ASP A 593 -6.76 -46.76 15.02
CA ASP A 593 -6.11 -47.08 16.31
C ASP A 593 -5.10 -48.25 16.21
N GLN A 594 -5.30 -49.18 15.28
CA GLN A 594 -4.41 -50.32 15.05
C GLN A 594 -3.12 -49.97 14.30
N GLN A 595 -3.02 -48.86 13.56
CA GLN A 595 -1.79 -48.46 12.85
C GLN A 595 -0.82 -47.65 13.72
N VAL A 596 -1.30 -47.00 14.79
CA VAL A 596 -0.45 -46.22 15.71
C VAL A 596 0.53 -47.14 16.50
N PHE A 597 0.13 -48.40 16.71
CA PHE A 597 0.88 -49.40 17.48
C PHE A 597 1.41 -50.59 16.68
N GLN A 598 1.13 -50.71 15.38
CA GLN A 598 1.77 -51.74 14.56
C GLN A 598 3.24 -51.40 14.25
N LYS A 599 4.10 -52.41 14.35
CA LYS A 599 5.55 -52.40 14.15
C LYS A 599 5.96 -52.24 12.67
N ASN A 600 5.28 -51.37 11.90
CA ASN A 600 5.63 -51.15 10.50
C ASN A 600 6.67 -50.02 10.38
N ASN A 601 7.81 -50.37 9.78
CA ASN A 601 8.95 -49.51 9.46
C ASN A 601 8.66 -48.52 8.31
N ASP A 602 7.46 -47.93 8.25
CA ASP A 602 7.19 -46.88 7.27
C ASP A 602 7.71 -45.53 7.76
N SER A 603 8.42 -44.83 6.88
CA SER A 603 9.09 -43.54 7.12
C SER A 603 8.17 -42.49 7.75
N THR A 604 6.89 -42.52 7.39
CA THR A 604 5.83 -41.65 7.93
C THR A 604 5.58 -41.91 9.42
N THR A 605 5.44 -43.18 9.83
CA THR A 605 5.21 -43.57 11.23
C THR A 605 6.42 -43.23 12.11
N ILE A 606 7.64 -43.36 11.57
CA ILE A 606 8.87 -42.96 12.25
C ILE A 606 8.94 -41.43 12.42
N PHE A 607 8.55 -40.66 11.40
CA PHE A 607 8.48 -39.19 11.47
C PHE A 607 7.50 -38.72 12.54
N TYR A 608 6.28 -39.26 12.59
CA TYR A 608 5.29 -38.93 13.62
C TYR A 608 5.73 -39.34 15.02
N ARG A 609 6.40 -40.50 15.19
CA ARG A 609 6.99 -40.88 16.49
C ARG A 609 8.10 -39.93 16.93
N LYS A 610 8.93 -39.44 16.01
CA LYS A 610 10.01 -38.50 16.30
C LYS A 610 9.48 -37.10 16.62
N GLN A 611 8.44 -36.65 15.91
CA GLN A 611 7.71 -35.41 16.22
C GLN A 611 6.96 -35.51 17.54
N ALA A 612 6.23 -36.60 17.81
CA ALA A 612 5.53 -36.81 19.08
C ALA A 612 6.50 -36.82 20.28
N ARG A 613 7.70 -37.41 20.14
CA ARG A 613 8.77 -37.34 21.16
C ARG A 613 9.28 -35.91 21.37
N ASN A 614 9.50 -35.16 20.30
CA ASN A 614 9.96 -33.77 20.40
C ASN A 614 8.85 -32.83 20.94
N LEU A 615 7.57 -33.10 20.63
CA LEU A 615 6.42 -32.40 21.19
C LEU A 615 6.20 -32.74 22.66
N PHE A 616 6.39 -34.00 23.07
CA PHE A 616 6.31 -34.37 24.49
C PHE A 616 7.38 -33.63 25.31
N CYS A 617 8.60 -33.48 24.78
CA CYS A 617 9.64 -32.65 25.40
C CYS A 617 9.28 -31.15 25.42
N SER A 618 8.62 -30.63 24.38
CA SER A 618 8.14 -29.25 24.30
C SER A 618 7.03 -28.96 25.32
N LEU A 619 6.06 -29.86 25.45
CA LEU A 619 4.97 -29.79 26.41
C LEU A 619 5.48 -29.94 27.86
N LEU A 620 6.43 -30.83 28.14
CA LEU A 620 7.06 -30.91 29.47
C LEU A 620 7.80 -29.62 29.87
N CYS A 621 8.36 -28.89 28.91
CA CYS A 621 8.99 -27.59 29.17
C CYS A 621 7.97 -26.44 29.37
N SER A 622 6.76 -26.53 28.81
CA SER A 622 5.71 -25.51 29.01
C SER A 622 4.87 -25.77 30.27
N THR A 623 4.71 -27.01 30.71
CA THR A 623 3.97 -27.34 31.95
C THR A 623 4.78 -27.14 33.24
N ILE A 624 6.11 -26.93 33.15
CA ILE A 624 6.95 -26.51 34.30
C ILE A 624 6.96 -24.97 34.46
N ARG A 625 6.23 -24.22 33.61
CA ARG A 625 6.03 -22.76 33.70
C ARG A 625 4.56 -22.36 33.92
N TYR A 626 3.85 -23.09 34.78
CA TYR A 626 2.63 -22.60 35.41
C TYR A 626 2.76 -22.67 36.93
#